data_AF-A0A7V9VU90-F1
#
_entry.id   AF-A0A7V9VU90-F1
#
_cell.length_a   1.000
_cell.length_b   1.000
_cell.length_c   1.000
_cell.angle_alpha   90.00
_cell.angle_beta   90.00
_cell.angle_gamma   90.00
#
_symmetry.space_group_name_H-M   'P 1'
#
loop_
_entity.id
_entity.type
_entity.pdbx_description
1 polymer ?
#
loop_
_entity_poly.entity_id
_entity_poly.type
_entity_poly.pdbx_seq_one_letter_code
_entity_poly.pdbx_strand_id
1 'polypeptide(L)' 'MWWHDVLWGLWNGITAWIVLIAHVLGAWEQQAIYDTNRSGNWYDFGFLLGAGSPLLGFLRRGR' A
#
# COMPACT_ATOMS: atom_id res chain seq x y z
N MET A 1 16.65 5.34 -8.55
CA MET A 1 16.72 4.20 -9.49
C MET A 1 15.37 3.53 -9.49
N TRP A 2 14.81 3.18 -10.65
CA TRP A 2 13.43 2.70 -10.78
C TRP A 2 13.05 1.55 -9.83
N TRP A 3 13.96 0.59 -9.62
CA TRP A 3 13.73 -0.56 -8.74
C TRP A 3 13.54 -0.16 -7.27
N HIS A 4 14.20 0.91 -6.83
CA HIS A 4 14.05 1.44 -5.48
C HIS A 4 12.64 2.00 -5.28
N ASP A 5 12.12 2.72 -6.27
CA ASP A 5 10.77 3.28 -6.23
C ASP A 5 9.72 2.16 -6.26
N VAL A 6 9.93 1.11 -7.06
CA VAL A 6 9.08 -0.10 -7.05
C VAL A 6 9.07 -0.76 -5.67
N LEU A 7 10.23 -1.00 -5.05
CA LEU A 7 10.29 -1.64 -3.74
C LEU A 7 9.65 -0.78 -2.64
N TRP A 8 9.83 0.54 -2.68
CA TRP A 8 9.19 1.46 -1.77
C TRP A 8 7.68 1.52 -1.95
N GLY A 9 7.23 1.53 -3.21
CA GLY A 9 5.81 1.42 -3.54
C GLY A 9 5.25 0.12 -2.98
N LEU A 10 5.89 -1.01 -3.29
CA LEU A 10 5.48 -2.35 -2.86
C LEU A 10 5.36 -2.44 -1.35
N TRP A 11 6.36 -1.94 -0.62
CA TRP A 11 6.35 -1.91 0.83
C TRP A 11 5.17 -1.09 1.38
N ASN A 12 5.00 0.15 0.90
CA ASN A 12 3.87 0.99 1.31
C ASN A 12 2.52 0.37 0.94
N GLY A 13 2.41 -0.29 -0.22
CA GLY A 13 1.20 -0.98 -0.64
C GLY A 13 0.84 -2.15 0.27
N ILE A 14 1.82 -2.94 0.71
CA ILE A 14 1.61 -4.06 1.65
C ILE A 14 1.17 -3.54 3.03
N THR A 15 1.81 -2.48 3.53
CA THR A 15 1.50 -1.92 4.86
C THR A 15 0.28 -0.99 4.86
N ALA A 16 -0.18 -0.52 3.70
CA ALA A 16 -1.35 0.36 3.54
C ALA A 16 -2.60 -0.21 4.24
N TRP A 17 -2.81 -1.52 4.21
CA TRP A 17 -3.95 -2.16 4.89
C TRP A 17 -3.88 -2.06 6.40
N ILE A 18 -2.68 -2.18 6.97
CA ILE A 18 -2.48 -2.05 8.42
C ILE A 18 -2.75 -0.60 8.84
N VAL A 19 -2.21 0.36 8.09
CA VAL A 19 -2.43 1.79 8.33
C VAL A 19 -3.91 2.14 8.17
N LEU A 20 -4.58 1.59 7.15
CA LEU A 20 -6.02 1.78 6.93
C LEU A 20 -6.86 1.22 8.10
N ILE A 21 -6.56 0.00 8.56
CA ILE A 21 -7.26 -0.58 9.72
C ILE A 21 -7.03 0.26 10.98
N ALA A 22 -5.78 0.71 11.21
CA ALA A 22 -5.47 1.61 12.33
C ALA A 22 -6.29 2.91 12.25
N HIS A 23 -6.42 3.51 11.07
CA HIS A 23 -7.25 4.70 10.87
C HIS A 23 -8.72 4.46 11.17
N VAL A 24 -9.27 3.32 10.73
CA VAL A 24 -10.66 2.94 11.04
C VAL A 24 -10.88 2.81 12.55
N LEU A 25 -9.85 2.44 13.31
CA LEU A 25 -9.89 2.31 14.77
C LEU A 25 -9.53 3.61 15.51
N GLY A 26 -9.34 4.73 14.81
CA GLY A 26 -8.95 6.01 15.42
C GLY A 26 -7.49 6.07 15.89
N ALA A 27 -6.64 5.17 15.38
CA ALA A 27 -5.21 5.16 15.66
C ALA A 27 -4.40 5.65 14.45
N TRP A 28 -3.21 6.20 14.71
CA TRP A 28 -2.24 6.61 13.69
C TRP A 28 -2.76 7.64 12.66
N GLU A 29 -3.64 8.55 13.07
CA GLU A 29 -4.25 9.57 12.19
C GLU A 29 -3.24 10.46 11.42
N GLN A 30 -1.99 10.53 11.89
CA GLN A 30 -0.91 11.29 11.27
C GLN A 30 -0.12 10.49 10.22
N GLN A 31 -0.29 9.17 10.16
CA GLN A 31 0.44 8.31 9.24
C GLN A 31 -0.27 8.25 7.90
N ALA A 32 0.40 8.68 6.83
CA ALA A 32 -0.19 8.60 5.52
C ALA A 32 -0.24 7.14 5.03
N ILE A 33 -1.37 6.73 4.46
CA ILE A 33 -1.52 5.42 3.80
C ILE A 33 -0.64 5.33 2.53
N TYR A 34 -0.33 6.48 1.93
CA TYR A 34 0.42 6.61 0.68
C TYR A 34 1.39 7.78 0.78
N ASP A 35 2.63 7.62 0.28
CA ASP A 35 3.65 8.67 0.31
C ASP A 35 3.51 9.61 -0.89
N THR A 36 2.93 10.78 -0.67
CA THR A 36 2.74 11.81 -1.70
C THR A 36 4.06 12.42 -2.17
N ASN A 37 5.13 12.39 -1.35
CA ASN A 37 6.43 12.93 -1.73
C ASN A 37 7.15 12.06 -2.77
N ARG A 38 6.78 10.78 -2.86
CA ARG A 38 7.34 9.81 -3.81
C ARG A 38 6.37 9.45 -4.94
N SER A 39 5.24 10.14 -5.01
CA SER A 39 4.17 9.86 -5.96
C SER A 39 4.65 9.89 -7.42
N GLY A 40 4.16 8.95 -8.24
CA GLY A 40 4.46 8.86 -9.67
C GLY A 40 5.29 7.65 -10.13
N ASN A 41 5.25 7.39 -11.45
CA ASN A 41 6.05 6.40 -12.17
C ASN A 41 6.05 5.00 -11.52
N TRP A 42 7.22 4.57 -11.05
CA TRP A 42 7.51 3.23 -10.55
C TRP A 42 7.04 3.01 -9.11
N TYR A 43 6.89 4.08 -8.33
CA TYR A 43 6.34 4.02 -6.98
C TYR A 43 4.86 3.61 -7.01
N ASP A 44 4.06 4.25 -7.87
CA ASP A 44 2.63 3.95 -7.99
C ASP A 44 2.42 2.50 -8.44
N PHE A 45 3.24 2.04 -9.38
CA PHE A 45 3.22 0.65 -9.83
C PHE A 45 3.51 -0.32 -8.67
N GLY A 46 4.58 -0.08 -7.91
CA GLY A 46 4.89 -0.87 -6.73
C GLY A 46 3.76 -0.85 -5.70
N PHE A 47 3.20 0.33 -5.42
CA PHE A 47 2.11 0.51 -4.46
C PHE A 47 0.87 -0.28 -4.84
N LEU A 48 0.45 -0.20 -6.10
CA LEU A 48 -0.69 -0.98 -6.61
C LEU A 48 -0.42 -2.49 -6.56
N LEU A 49 0.81 -2.93 -6.85
CA LEU A 49 1.19 -4.34 -6.70
C LEU A 49 1.13 -4.79 -5.24
N GLY A 50 1.60 -3.97 -4.30
CA GLY A 50 1.58 -4.29 -2.87
C GLY A 50 0.17 -4.32 -2.31
N ALA A 51 -0.60 -3.25 -2.56
CA ALA A 51 -1.97 -3.10 -2.09
C ALA A 51 -2.93 -4.09 -2.76
N GLY A 52 -2.70 -4.43 -4.03
CA GLY A 52 -3.45 -5.41 -4.81
C GLY A 52 -2.94 -6.85 -4.68
N SER A 53 -1.85 -7.08 -3.95
CA SER A 53 -1.31 -8.43 -3.73
C SER A 53 -2.32 -9.32 -2.98
N PRO A 54 -2.25 -10.65 -3.10
CA PRO A 54 -3.31 -11.59 -2.72
C PRO A 54 -3.80 -11.58 -1.27
N LEU A 55 -3.25 -10.74 -0.38
CA LEU A 55 -3.81 -10.53 0.96
C LEU A 55 -5.30 -10.11 0.94
N LEU A 56 -5.78 -9.50 -0.15
CA LEU A 56 -7.22 -9.20 -0.35
C LEU A 56 -7.89 -9.88 -1.54
N GLY A 57 -7.13 -10.44 -2.49
CA GLY A 57 -7.70 -11.26 -3.57
C GLY A 57 -8.41 -12.51 -3.04
N PHE A 58 -7.94 -13.06 -1.91
CA PHE A 58 -8.56 -14.21 -1.25
C PHE A 58 -9.89 -13.91 -0.54
N LEU A 59 -10.14 -12.67 -0.10
CA LEU A 59 -11.44 -12.29 0.48
C LEU A 59 -12.60 -12.32 -0.51
N ARG A 60 -12.31 -12.34 -1.83
CA ARG A 60 -13.32 -12.41 -2.89
C ARG A 60 -13.43 -13.78 -3.56
N ARG A 61 -12.48 -14.70 -3.33
CA ARG A 61 -12.48 -16.04 -3.95
C ARG A 61 -13.03 -17.13 -3.01
N GLY A 62 -14.07 -16.78 -2.28
CA GLY A 62 -14.93 -17.70 -1.54
C GLY A 62 -16.37 -17.53 -2.01
N ARG A 63 -16.67 -17.95 -3.24
CA ARG A 63 -18.03 -18.26 -3.72
C ARG A 63 -17.95 -19.48 -4.61
#